data_AF-A0A2V1AS06-F1
#
_entry.id   AF-A0A2V1AS06-F1
#
_cell.length_a   1.000
_cell.length_b   1.000
_cell.length_c   1.000
_cell.angle_alpha   90.00
_cell.angle_beta   90.00
_cell.angle_gamma   90.00
#
_symmetry.space_group_name_H-M   'P 1'
#
loop_
_entity.id
_entity.type
_entity.pdbx_description
1 polymer ?
#
loop_
_entity_poly.entity_id
_entity_poly.type
_entity_poly.pdbx_seq_one_letter_code
_entity_poly.pdbx_strand_id
1 'polypeptide(L)'
;MRPSLVRLVRPRRPERKTPPLLPPLKLYRSILRAHRTKLPAELRFLGDEYVKAEFKAHKSTDNALHIVGFLTQWQDYLRSIDGGTWQEGKMTQSDLDKMSPEQVSQLYELMQETKRIGQQ
;
A
#
# COMPACT_ATOMS: atom_id res chain seq x y z
N MET A 1 52.78 28.54 -22.89
CA MET A 1 51.43 28.78 -22.30
C MET A 1 50.61 27.51 -22.47
N ARG A 2 50.21 26.84 -21.38
CA ARG A 2 49.41 25.60 -21.44
C ARG A 2 47.93 25.94 -21.19
N PRO A 3 46.99 25.54 -22.05
CA PRO A 3 45.58 25.86 -21.87
C PRO A 3 45.00 24.97 -20.76
N SER A 4 44.38 25.59 -19.75
CA SER A 4 43.65 24.90 -18.69
C SER A 4 42.32 24.41 -19.24
N LEU A 5 42.12 23.09 -19.28
CA LEU A 5 40.83 22.50 -19.59
C LEU A 5 39.86 22.75 -18.43
N VAL A 6 38.90 23.63 -18.62
CA VAL A 6 37.79 23.84 -17.69
C VAL A 6 36.88 22.61 -17.77
N ARG A 7 36.98 21.74 -16.76
CA ARG A 7 36.06 20.62 -16.58
C ARG A 7 34.69 21.17 -16.19
N LEU A 8 33.77 21.24 -17.15
CA LEU A 8 32.36 21.53 -16.88
C LEU A 8 31.77 20.43 -15.97
N VAL A 9 31.66 20.75 -14.68
CA VAL A 9 30.95 19.92 -13.71
C VAL A 9 29.45 20.11 -13.96
N ARG A 10 28.78 19.05 -14.44
CA ARG A 10 27.32 19.05 -14.57
C ARG A 10 26.69 19.23 -13.17
N PRO A 11 25.65 20.07 -13.01
CA PRO A 11 24.98 20.21 -11.72
C PRO A 11 24.42 18.85 -11.26
N ARG A 12 24.64 18.51 -9.98
CA ARG A 12 24.05 17.31 -9.38
C ARG A 12 22.53 17.42 -9.46
N ARG A 13 21.88 16.40 -10.03
CA ARG A 13 20.42 16.26 -10.00
C ARG A 13 19.97 16.33 -8.53
N PRO A 14 18.94 17.12 -8.19
CA PRO A 14 18.44 17.20 -6.83
C PRO A 14 18.03 15.81 -6.34
N GLU A 15 18.43 15.48 -5.10
CA GLU A 15 18.15 14.20 -4.47
C GLU A 15 16.65 14.05 -4.23
N ARG A 16 16.04 13.02 -4.82
CA ARG A 16 14.63 12.70 -4.58
C ARG A 16 14.52 11.93 -3.25
N LYS A 17 13.96 12.58 -2.22
CA LYS A 17 13.69 12.00 -0.88
C LYS A 17 12.52 11.01 -0.85
N THR A 18 12.36 10.17 -1.87
CA THR A 18 11.34 9.11 -1.88
C THR A 18 12.04 7.78 -1.65
N PRO A 19 11.69 7.02 -0.59
CA PRO A 19 12.29 5.72 -0.38
C PRO A 19 12.02 4.83 -1.61
N PRO A 20 13.00 4.06 -2.07
CA PRO A 20 12.86 3.25 -3.27
C PRO A 20 11.72 2.22 -3.09
N LEU A 21 10.99 1.97 -4.17
CA LEU A 21 9.98 0.90 -4.19
C LEU A 21 10.64 -0.46 -4.06
N LEU A 22 10.06 -1.31 -3.22
CA LEU A 22 10.51 -2.68 -3.05
C LEU A 22 10.12 -3.53 -4.28
N PRO A 23 10.99 -4.46 -4.73
CA PRO A 23 10.62 -5.44 -5.74
C PRO A 23 9.40 -6.26 -5.31
N PRO A 24 8.52 -6.69 -6.24
CA PRO A 24 7.24 -7.34 -5.90
C PRO A 24 7.37 -8.53 -4.94
N LEU A 25 8.29 -9.47 -5.22
CA LEU A 25 8.48 -10.65 -4.37
C LEU A 25 9.06 -10.32 -2.99
N LYS A 26 9.87 -9.26 -2.88
CA LYS A 26 10.38 -8.80 -1.59
C LYS A 26 9.24 -8.17 -0.79
N LEU A 27 8.45 -7.30 -1.40
CA LEU A 27 7.30 -6.65 -0.78
C LEU A 27 6.28 -7.68 -0.28
N TYR A 28 5.89 -8.62 -1.14
CA TYR A 28 4.97 -9.71 -0.81
C TYR A 28 5.42 -10.48 0.45
N ARG A 29 6.69 -10.90 0.49
CA ARG A 29 7.23 -11.65 1.65
C ARG A 29 7.29 -10.78 2.91
N SER A 30 7.59 -9.49 2.78
CA SER A 30 7.61 -8.57 3.92
C SER A 30 6.22 -8.37 4.51
N ILE A 31 5.18 -8.23 3.68
CA ILE A 31 3.78 -8.10 4.13
C ILE A 31 3.36 -9.34 4.94
N LEU A 32 3.56 -10.55 4.40
CA LEU A 32 3.18 -11.78 5.10
C LEU A 32 3.96 -11.97 6.42
N ARG A 33 5.21 -11.49 6.50
CA ARG A 33 5.95 -11.47 7.78
C ARG A 33 5.35 -10.49 8.77
N ALA A 34 5.01 -9.29 8.31
CA ALA A 34 4.39 -8.26 9.14
C ALA A 34 3.03 -8.71 9.68
N HIS A 35 2.20 -9.36 8.85
CA HIS A 35 0.96 -9.99 9.29
C HIS A 35 1.18 -10.98 10.43
N ARG A 36 2.17 -11.87 10.28
CA ARG A 36 2.49 -12.87 11.32
C ARG A 36 2.92 -12.25 12.65
N THR A 37 3.62 -11.12 12.62
CA THR A 37 4.20 -10.54 13.84
C THR A 37 3.37 -9.40 14.44
N LYS A 38 2.48 -8.77 13.67
CA LYS A 38 1.79 -7.53 14.08
C LYS A 38 0.27 -7.60 14.05
N LEU A 39 -0.33 -8.57 13.36
CA LEU A 39 -1.79 -8.71 13.31
C LEU A 39 -2.31 -9.79 14.28
N PRO A 40 -3.50 -9.58 14.88
CA PRO A 40 -4.28 -10.64 15.51
C PRO A 40 -4.54 -11.82 14.56
N ALA A 41 -4.77 -13.00 15.11
CA ALA A 41 -4.87 -14.24 14.34
C ALA A 41 -6.01 -14.21 13.30
N GLU A 42 -7.15 -13.64 13.68
CA GLU A 42 -8.35 -13.55 12.87
C GLU A 42 -8.13 -12.63 11.66
N LEU A 43 -7.53 -11.44 11.91
CA LEU A 43 -7.22 -10.47 10.87
C LEU A 43 -6.11 -10.95 9.94
N ARG A 44 -5.13 -11.70 10.47
CA ARG A 44 -4.08 -12.31 9.68
C ARG A 44 -4.64 -13.30 8.66
N PHE A 45 -5.58 -14.16 9.06
CA PHE A 45 -6.14 -15.17 8.16
C PHE A 45 -6.76 -14.50 6.91
N LEU A 46 -7.61 -13.50 7.14
CA LEU A 46 -8.24 -12.73 6.08
C LEU A 46 -7.20 -11.97 5.24
N GLY A 47 -6.26 -11.29 5.89
CA GLY A 47 -5.23 -10.49 5.23
C GLY A 47 -4.29 -11.33 4.36
N ASP A 48 -3.84 -12.50 4.84
CA ASP A 48 -2.93 -13.38 4.11
C ASP A 48 -3.58 -13.90 2.82
N GLU A 49 -4.86 -14.28 2.86
CA GLU A 49 -5.60 -14.74 1.68
C GLU A 49 -5.79 -13.61 0.66
N TYR A 50 -6.15 -12.41 1.11
CA TYR A 50 -6.30 -11.25 0.24
C TYR A 50 -4.98 -10.86 -0.45
N VAL A 51 -3.88 -10.78 0.30
CA VAL A 51 -2.54 -10.47 -0.25
C VAL A 51 -2.14 -11.48 -1.33
N LYS A 52 -2.35 -12.78 -1.09
CA LYS A 52 -2.05 -13.83 -2.07
C LYS A 52 -2.87 -13.67 -3.34
N ALA A 53 -4.17 -13.43 -3.20
CA ALA A 53 -5.07 -13.26 -4.33
C ALA A 53 -4.66 -12.05 -5.18
N GLU A 54 -4.42 -10.90 -4.55
CA GLU A 54 -4.07 -9.65 -5.23
C GLU A 54 -2.73 -9.74 -5.97
N PHE A 55 -1.69 -10.25 -5.32
CA PHE A 55 -0.38 -10.42 -5.98
C PHE A 55 -0.43 -11.46 -7.11
N LYS A 56 -1.30 -12.48 -7.00
CA LYS A 56 -1.51 -13.46 -8.07
C LYS A 56 -2.26 -12.83 -9.25
N ALA A 57 -3.31 -12.05 -8.99
CA ALA A 57 -4.07 -11.35 -10.01
C ALA A 57 -3.21 -10.34 -10.79
N HIS A 58 -2.26 -9.68 -10.11
CA HIS A 58 -1.37 -8.69 -10.71
C HIS A 58 -0.07 -9.26 -11.28
N LYS A 59 0.10 -10.60 -11.32
CA LYS A 59 1.34 -11.25 -11.77
C LYS A 59 1.68 -10.96 -13.24
N SER A 60 0.67 -10.79 -14.08
CA SER A 60 0.80 -10.61 -15.53
C SER A 60 0.49 -9.17 -15.98
N THR A 61 0.53 -8.20 -15.08
CA THR A 61 0.31 -6.80 -15.41
C THR A 61 1.57 -6.21 -16.06
N ASP A 62 1.45 -5.72 -17.29
CA ASP A 62 2.59 -5.14 -18.04
C ASP A 62 2.63 -3.61 -18.00
N ASN A 63 1.52 -2.95 -17.67
CA ASN A 63 1.45 -1.50 -17.60
C ASN A 63 2.29 -0.97 -16.43
N ALA A 64 3.42 -0.33 -16.75
CA ALA A 64 4.37 0.19 -15.77
C ALA A 64 3.74 1.15 -14.74
N LEU A 65 2.77 1.99 -15.14
CA LEU A 65 2.08 2.89 -14.22
C LEU A 65 1.25 2.12 -13.20
N HIS A 66 0.57 1.06 -13.64
CA HIS A 66 -0.23 0.21 -12.75
C HIS A 66 0.66 -0.57 -11.79
N ILE A 67 1.79 -1.11 -12.28
CA ILE A 67 2.78 -1.79 -11.42
C ILE A 67 3.32 -0.85 -10.35
N VAL A 68 3.71 0.38 -10.73
CA VAL A 68 4.21 1.39 -9.79
C VAL A 68 3.13 1.77 -8.77
N GLY A 69 1.91 2.01 -9.22
CA GLY A 69 0.77 2.30 -8.35
C GLY A 69 0.52 1.17 -7.34
N PHE A 70 0.45 -0.07 -7.83
CA PHE A 70 0.28 -1.27 -7.02
C PHE A 70 1.37 -1.39 -5.94
N LEU A 71 2.65 -1.33 -6.34
CA LEU A 71 3.76 -1.45 -5.39
C LEU A 71 3.80 -0.30 -4.38
N THR A 72 3.43 0.92 -4.79
CA THR A 72 3.37 2.07 -3.90
C THR A 72 2.32 1.84 -2.80
N GLN A 73 1.09 1.48 -3.19
CA GLN A 73 -0.01 1.24 -2.25
C GLN A 73 0.31 0.09 -1.28
N TRP A 74 0.86 -1.02 -1.77
CA TRP A 74 1.23 -2.15 -0.91
C TRP A 74 2.41 -1.83 0.01
N GLN A 75 3.32 -0.95 -0.39
CA GLN A 75 4.40 -0.46 0.46
C GLN A 75 3.90 0.53 1.52
N ASP A 76 2.91 1.36 1.20
CA ASP A 76 2.20 2.20 2.18
C ASP A 76 1.44 1.36 3.20
N TYR A 77 0.76 0.31 2.75
CA TYR A 77 0.11 -0.66 3.63
C TYR A 77 1.12 -1.35 4.55
N LEU A 78 2.24 -1.84 4.02
CA LEU A 78 3.29 -2.43 4.86
C LEU A 78 3.79 -1.43 5.92
N ARG A 79 3.98 -0.15 5.56
CA ARG A 79 4.35 0.90 6.50
C ARG A 79 3.30 1.11 7.60
N SER A 80 2.01 1.08 7.27
CA SER A 80 0.95 1.26 8.27
C SER A 80 0.84 0.07 9.23
N ILE A 81 1.00 -1.15 8.72
CA ILE A 81 1.14 -2.34 9.56
C ILE A 81 2.37 -2.21 10.45
N ASP A 82 3.49 -1.77 9.87
CA ASP A 82 4.75 -1.68 10.60
C ASP A 82 4.74 -0.64 11.72
N GLY A 83 4.11 0.51 11.46
CA GLY A 83 3.95 1.61 12.40
C GLY A 83 2.77 1.47 13.36
N GLY A 84 1.95 0.42 13.24
CA GLY A 84 0.76 0.21 14.08
C GLY A 84 -0.42 1.15 13.79
N THR A 85 -0.28 2.08 12.85
CA THR A 85 -1.32 3.07 12.51
C THR A 85 -2.52 2.46 11.80
N TRP A 86 -2.43 1.19 11.38
CA TRP A 86 -3.53 0.45 10.75
C TRP A 86 -4.78 0.34 11.64
N GLN A 87 -4.63 0.38 12.97
CA GLN A 87 -5.77 0.33 13.91
C GLN A 87 -6.57 1.64 13.94
N GLU A 88 -5.91 2.75 13.63
CA GLU A 88 -6.50 4.10 13.66
C GLU A 88 -7.02 4.54 12.28
N GLY A 89 -6.95 3.65 11.28
CA GLY A 89 -7.37 3.93 9.92
C GLY A 89 -8.82 4.40 9.88
N LYS A 90 -9.02 5.64 9.41
CA LYS A 90 -10.35 6.20 9.15
C LYS A 90 -10.50 6.49 7.67
N MET A 91 -11.69 6.24 7.16
CA MET A 91 -12.05 6.61 5.80
C MET A 91 -12.23 8.12 5.73
N THR A 92 -11.60 8.76 4.75
CA THR A 92 -11.78 10.20 4.54
C THR A 92 -13.00 10.45 3.67
N GLN A 93 -13.54 11.68 3.70
CA GLN A 93 -14.61 12.07 2.77
C GLN A 93 -14.19 11.84 1.31
N SER A 94 -12.92 12.12 0.98
CA SER A 94 -12.40 11.93 -0.37
C SER A 94 -12.35 10.47 -0.82
N ASP A 95 -12.36 9.51 0.12
CA ASP A 95 -12.41 8.09 -0.22
C ASP A 95 -13.84 7.67 -0.53
N LEU A 96 -14.82 8.22 0.19
CA LEU A 96 -16.25 8.02 -0.09
C LEU A 96 -16.66 8.63 -1.43
N ASP A 97 -16.15 9.82 -1.76
CA ASP A 97 -16.47 10.51 -3.01
C ASP A 97 -15.98 9.75 -4.26
N LYS A 98 -15.02 8.84 -4.11
CA LYS A 98 -14.51 7.97 -5.20
C LYS A 98 -15.33 6.69 -5.37
N MET A 99 -16.24 6.38 -4.44
CA MET A 99 -17.05 5.18 -4.48
C MET A 99 -18.31 5.40 -5.32
N SER A 100 -18.78 4.33 -5.94
CA SER A 100 -20.12 4.31 -6.56
C SER A 100 -21.22 4.36 -5.48
N PRO A 101 -22.43 4.84 -5.82
CA PRO A 101 -23.57 4.82 -4.90
C PRO A 101 -23.84 3.44 -4.30
N GLU A 102 -23.68 2.38 -5.09
CA GLU A 102 -23.87 0.99 -4.68
C GLU A 102 -22.82 0.56 -3.63
N GLN A 103 -21.55 0.91 -3.85
CA GLN A 103 -20.48 0.63 -2.88
C GLN A 103 -20.70 1.39 -1.56
N VAL A 104 -21.18 2.63 -1.62
CA VAL A 104 -21.53 3.41 -0.42
C VAL A 104 -22.70 2.76 0.33
N SER A 105 -23.71 2.25 -0.38
CA SER A 105 -24.82 1.51 0.23
C SER A 105 -24.35 0.24 0.93
N GLN A 106 -23.52 -0.57 0.26
CA GLN A 106 -22.94 -1.79 0.85
C GLN A 106 -22.10 -1.51 2.09
N LEU A 107 -21.31 -0.43 2.06
CA LEU A 107 -20.52 -0.01 3.21
C LEU A 107 -21.41 0.42 4.39
N TYR A 108 -22.51 1.11 4.10
CA TYR A 108 -23.48 1.49 5.12
C TYR A 108 -24.16 0.26 5.75
N GLU A 109 -24.58 -0.71 4.94
CA GLU A 109 -25.15 -1.98 5.43
C GLU A 109 -24.17 -2.71 6.34
N LEU A 110 -22.91 -2.85 5.92
CA LEU A 110 -21.86 -3.46 6.73
C LEU A 110 -21.67 -2.74 8.09
N MET A 111 -21.70 -1.40 8.09
CA MET A 111 -21.64 -0.62 9.33
C MET A 111 -22.83 -0.91 10.25
N GLN A 112 -24.04 -1.12 9.71
CA GLN A 112 -25.20 -1.45 10.53
C GLN A 112 -25.10 -2.85 11.12
N GLU A 113 -24.68 -3.85 10.34
CA GLU A 113 -24.54 -5.22 10.84
C GLU A 113 -23.47 -5.33 11.93
N THR A 114 -22.33 -4.66 11.78
CA THR A 114 -21.26 -4.66 12.78
C THR A 114 -21.70 -4.03 14.11
N LYS A 115 -22.54 -2.97 14.08
CA LYS A 115 -23.14 -2.38 15.28
C LYS A 115 -24.08 -3.34 16.00
N ARG A 116 -24.87 -4.13 15.26
CA ARG A 116 -25.78 -5.12 15.85
C ARG A 116 -25.01 -6.22 16.58
N ILE A 117 -23.91 -6.71 16.01
CA ILE A 117 -23.05 -7.72 16.64
C ILE A 117 -22.45 -7.18 17.94
N GLY A 118 -21.97 -5.93 17.96
CA GLY A 118 -21.35 -5.35 19.15
C GLY A 118 -22.32 -5.00 20.30
N GLN A 119 -23.63 -5.12 20.08
CA GLN A 119 -24.66 -4.92 21.11
C GLN A 119 -25.13 -6.24 21.76
N GLN A 120 -24.67 -7.39 21.24
CA GLN A 120 -24.92 -8.73 21.79
C GLN A 120 -23.77 -9.17 22.68
#